data_AF-A0AAW8KZ57-F1
#
_entry.id   AF-A0AAW8KZ57-F1
#
_cell.length_a   1.000
_cell.length_b   1.000
_cell.length_c   1.000
_cell.angle_alpha   90.00
_cell.angle_beta   90.00
_cell.angle_gamma   90.00
#
_symmetry.space_group_name_H-M   'P 1'
#
loop_
_entity.id
_entity.type
_entity.pdbx_description
1 polymer ?
#
loop_
_entity_poly.entity_id
_entity_poly.type
_entity_poly.pdbx_seq_one_letter_code
_entity_poly.pdbx_strand_id
1 'polypeptide(L)' 'QNQLKPTAAHRDKTHEFPAQELKDLGALGAMGMTVPDEWGGAGMDYVSLVLAIEEIAAGDGAISTIVSVQNSLICG' A
#
# COMPACT_ATOMS: atom_id res chain seq x y z
N GLN A 1 -3.29 -9.12 3.34
CA GLN A 1 -3.78 -10.43 2.85
C GLN A 1 -5.29 -10.63 3.04
N ASN A 2 -5.81 -10.74 4.28
CA ASN A 2 -7.21 -11.14 4.52
C ASN A 2 -8.29 -10.18 3.98
N GLN A 3 -7.98 -8.89 3.84
CA GLN A 3 -8.93 -7.89 3.31
C GLN A 3 -8.79 -7.69 1.79
N LEU A 4 -7.57 -7.70 1.27
CA LEU A 4 -7.32 -7.39 -0.15
C LEU A 4 -7.65 -8.56 -1.08
N LYS A 5 -7.21 -9.77 -0.71
CA LYS A 5 -7.26 -10.96 -1.56
C LYS A 5 -8.69 -11.41 -1.92
N PRO A 6 -9.68 -11.43 -0.99
CA PRO A 6 -11.03 -11.88 -1.32
C PRO A 6 -11.74 -11.02 -2.36
N THR A 7 -11.41 -9.73 -2.43
CA THR A 7 -12.09 -8.73 -3.27
C THR A 7 -11.30 -8.34 -4.52
N ALA A 8 -10.04 -8.78 -4.65
CA ALA A 8 -9.14 -8.38 -5.74
C ALA A 8 -9.70 -8.72 -7.13
N ALA A 9 -10.24 -9.93 -7.33
CA ALA A 9 -10.82 -10.34 -8.61
C ALA A 9 -12.07 -9.52 -9.01
N HIS A 10 -12.81 -9.01 -8.03
CA HIS A 10 -13.94 -8.13 -8.30
C HIS A 10 -13.45 -6.78 -8.82
N ARG A 11 -12.53 -6.13 -8.09
CA ARG A 11 -11.94 -4.84 -8.49
C ARG A 11 -11.26 -4.91 -9.85
N ASP A 12 -10.55 -6.00 -10.15
CA ASP A 12 -9.94 -6.24 -11.46
C ASP A 12 -10.99 -6.22 -12.58
N LYS A 13 -12.12 -6.90 -12.40
CA LYS A 13 -13.19 -6.95 -13.38
C LYS A 13 -13.94 -5.62 -13.51
N THR A 14 -14.19 -4.93 -12.41
CA THR A 14 -15.01 -3.72 -12.37
C THR A 14 -14.24 -2.43 -12.62
N HIS A 15 -12.90 -2.47 -12.53
CA HIS A 15 -12.03 -1.30 -12.54
C HIS A 15 -12.38 -0.28 -11.45
N GLU A 16 -12.98 -0.74 -10.36
CA GLU A 16 -13.33 0.10 -9.23
C GLU A 16 -12.07 0.61 -8.52
N PHE A 17 -12.03 1.91 -8.26
CA PHE A 17 -10.92 2.52 -7.53
C PHE A 17 -10.96 2.08 -6.05
N PRO A 18 -9.84 1.54 -5.50
CA PRO A 18 -9.80 0.94 -4.16
C PRO A 18 -9.67 1.98 -3.03
N ALA A 19 -10.59 2.94 -2.97
CA ALA A 19 -10.50 4.07 -2.03
C ALA A 19 -10.50 3.62 -0.56
N GLN A 20 -11.33 2.62 -0.23
CA GLN A 20 -11.47 2.15 1.14
C GLN A 20 -10.22 1.37 1.58
N GLU A 21 -9.70 0.50 0.72
CA GLU A 21 -8.50 -0.28 0.99
C GLU A 21 -7.28 0.63 1.17
N LEU A 22 -7.15 1.68 0.34
CA LEU A 22 -6.07 2.66 0.49
C LEU A 22 -6.19 3.46 1.79
N LYS A 23 -7.41 3.79 2.22
CA LYS A 23 -7.65 4.47 3.50
C LYS A 23 -7.25 3.59 4.69
N ASP A 24 -7.61 2.30 4.64
CA ASP A 24 -7.26 1.34 5.68
C ASP A 24 -5.75 1.11 5.72
N LEU A 25 -5.08 1.00 4.56
CA LEU A 25 -3.62 0.93 4.46
C LEU A 25 -2.93 2.20 4.98
N GLY A 26 -3.50 3.37 4.71
CA GLY A 26 -3.03 4.64 5.27
C GLY A 26 -3.10 4.68 6.79
N ALA A 27 -4.19 4.19 7.38
CA ALA A 27 -4.33 4.09 8.84
C ALA A 27 -3.32 3.11 9.48
N LEU A 28 -2.79 2.16 8.70
CA LEU A 28 -1.73 1.24 9.10
C LEU A 28 -0.31 1.78 8.85
N GLY A 29 -0.18 2.99 8.29
CA GLY A 29 1.13 3.60 7.99
C GLY A 29 1.76 3.16 6.66
N ALA A 30 1.08 2.37 5.84
CA ALA A 30 1.63 1.84 4.59
C ALA A 30 1.80 2.91 3.48
N MET A 31 1.18 4.09 3.64
CA MET A 31 1.20 5.17 2.64
C MET A 31 2.33 6.21 2.86
N GLY A 32 3.22 5.97 3.82
CA GLY A 32 4.35 6.84 4.15
C GLY A 32 5.37 6.10 5.00
N MET A 33 5.72 4.87 4.60
CA MET A 33 6.53 3.96 5.40
C MET A 33 7.95 4.48 5.61
N THR A 34 8.58 5.04 4.58
CA THR A 34 9.96 5.56 4.63
C THR A 34 10.04 7.03 5.04
N VAL A 35 8.89 7.68 5.25
CA VAL A 35 8.83 9.06 5.69
C VAL A 35 9.16 9.12 7.19
N PRO A 36 10.01 10.05 7.66
CA PRO A 36 10.30 10.17 9.08
C PRO A 36 9.07 10.49 9.93
N ASP A 37 9.06 10.00 11.18
CA ASP A 37 7.96 10.20 12.14
C ASP A 37 7.65 11.69 12.40
N GLU A 38 8.67 12.58 12.31
CA GLU A 38 8.49 14.03 12.48
C GLU A 38 7.53 14.64 11.44
N TRP A 39 7.38 13.99 10.28
CA TRP A 39 6.46 14.37 9.21
C TRP A 39 5.19 13.51 9.19
N GLY A 40 4.97 12.69 10.22
CA GLY A 40 3.82 11.79 10.33
C GLY A 40 3.94 10.51 9.49
N GLY A 41 5.15 10.15 9.08
CA GLY A 41 5.44 8.85 8.45
C GLY A 41 5.65 7.73 9.46
N ALA A 42 6.05 6.56 8.99
CA ALA A 42 6.31 5.39 9.83
C ALA A 42 7.81 5.13 10.12
N GLY A 43 8.72 5.95 9.57
CA GLY A 43 10.15 5.93 9.88
C GLY A 43 10.88 4.62 9.54
N MET A 44 10.32 3.79 8.66
CA MET A 44 10.85 2.47 8.30
C MET A 44 11.91 2.53 7.20
N ASP A 45 12.69 1.46 7.07
CA ASP A 45 13.68 1.32 6.01
C ASP A 45 13.09 0.75 4.70
N TYR A 46 13.88 0.84 3.62
CA TYR A 46 13.47 0.35 2.31
C TYR A 46 13.32 -1.18 2.27
N VAL A 47 14.01 -1.94 3.13
CA VAL A 47 13.82 -3.40 3.21
C VAL A 47 12.42 -3.71 3.72
N SER A 48 11.98 -3.02 4.77
CA SER A 48 10.62 -3.12 5.32
C SER A 48 9.57 -2.69 4.29
N LEU A 49 9.83 -1.63 3.52
CA LEU A 49 8.96 -1.20 2.43
C LEU A 49 8.82 -2.29 1.35
N VAL A 50 9.93 -2.89 0.89
CA VAL A 50 9.90 -3.94 -0.14
C VAL A 50 9.11 -5.16 0.34
N LEU A 51 9.31 -5.60 1.58
CA LEU A 51 8.55 -6.71 2.17
C LEU A 51 7.04 -6.39 2.24
N ALA A 52 6.69 -5.17 2.64
CA ALA A 52 5.28 -4.75 2.68
C ALA A 52 4.65 -4.72 1.28
N ILE A 53 5.36 -4.21 0.28
CA ILE A 53 4.88 -4.17 -1.12
C ILE A 53 4.71 -5.59 -1.67
N GLU A 54 5.64 -6.50 -1.38
CA GLU A 54 5.55 -7.92 -1.77
C GLU A 54 4.32 -8.59 -1.16
N GLU A 55 4.10 -8.40 0.14
CA GLU A 55 2.92 -8.92 0.83
C GLU A 55 1.63 -8.29 0.31
N ILE A 56 1.60 -7.01 -0.03
CA ILE A 56 0.41 -6.38 -0.62
C ILE A 56 0.17 -6.95 -2.03
N ALA A 57 1.23 -7.13 -2.83
CA ALA A 57 1.15 -7.67 -4.19
C ALA A 57 0.57 -9.08 -4.23
N ALA A 58 0.92 -9.92 -3.25
CA ALA A 58 0.34 -11.26 -3.12
C ALA A 58 -1.19 -11.25 -2.90
N GLY A 59 -1.75 -10.13 -2.44
CA GLY A 59 -3.19 -9.93 -2.24
C GLY A 59 -3.86 -9.19 -3.40
N ASP A 60 -3.28 -8.08 -3.83
CA ASP A 60 -3.78 -7.24 -4.93
C ASP A 60 -2.61 -6.42 -5.53
N GLY A 61 -2.22 -6.76 -6.77
CA GLY A 61 -1.10 -6.12 -7.45
C GLY A 61 -1.34 -4.66 -7.85
N ALA A 62 -2.59 -4.27 -8.13
CA ALA A 62 -2.91 -2.89 -8.48
C ALA A 62 -2.75 -1.97 -7.26
N ILE A 63 -3.25 -2.41 -6.10
CA ILE A 63 -3.06 -1.69 -4.83
C ILE A 63 -1.58 -1.62 -4.45
N SER A 64 -0.82 -2.71 -4.61
CA SER A 64 0.63 -2.72 -4.38
C SER A 64 1.36 -1.66 -5.22
N THR A 65 0.96 -1.52 -6.50
CA THR A 65 1.53 -0.49 -7.39
C THR A 65 1.27 0.92 -6.87
N ILE A 66 0.05 1.21 -6.39
CA ILE A 66 -0.30 2.52 -5.81
C ILE A 66 0.58 2.81 -4.58
N VAL A 67 0.70 1.85 -3.66
CA VAL A 67 1.53 1.98 -2.45
C VAL A 67 3.00 2.19 -2.79
N SER A 68 3.52 1.45 -3.77
CA SER A 68 4.89 1.58 -4.26
C SER A 68 5.17 2.98 -4.81
N VAL A 69 4.31 3.48 -5.69
CA VAL A 69 4.45 4.84 -6.28
C VAL A 69 4.36 5.91 -5.21
N GLN A 70 3.44 5.79 -4.26
CA GLN A 70 3.31 6.75 -3.16
C GLN A 70 4.60 6.85 -2.34
N ASN A 71 5.19 5.71 -1.95
CA ASN A 71 6.38 5.69 -1.10
C ASN A 71 7.67 6.00 -1.86
N SER A 72 7.75 5.72 -3.17
CA SER A 72 8.99 5.89 -3.95
C SER A 72 9.08 7.18 -4.76
N LEU A 73 7.94 7.74 -5.21
CA LEU A 73 7.93 8.91 -6.10
C LEU A 73 7.34 10.16 -5.46
N ILE A 74 6.35 10.00 -4.59
CA ILE A 74 5.67 11.15 -3.96
C ILE A 74 6.37 11.55 -2.66
N CYS A 75 6.70 10.57 -1.83
CA CYS A 75 7.30 10.78 -0.52
C CYS A 75 8.73 10.22 -0.37
N GLY A 76 9.27 9.64 -1.44
CA GLY A 76 10.59 9.00 -1.48
C GLY A 76 11.75 9.96 -1.69
#